data_AF-A0A563TZX4-F1
#
_entry.id   AF-A0A563TZX4-F1
#
_cell.length_a   1.000
_cell.length_b   1.000
_cell.length_c   1.000
_cell.angle_alpha   90.00
_cell.angle_beta   90.00
_cell.angle_gamma   90.00
#
_symmetry.space_group_name_H-M   'P 1'
#
loop_
_entity.id
_entity.type
_entity.pdbx_description
1 polymer ?
#
loop_
_entity_poly.entity_id
_entity_poly.type
_entity_poly.pdbx_seq_one_letter_code
_entity_poly.pdbx_strand_id
1 'polypeptide(L)'
;MLLGSNTTSPGVNHVLRTDFIVQLISQSKYAEAYQLLKAEPTDKPTTHYNLALCFYWTGNYREALIYLDKAQMFLPAGTIRSKQLIDEFYKNLRDKQNQLNDHQTAITDQYLHAFPEMVADGIIRLKTDCWLQLKEFAIVVETATPIAYKQYRNITEALTTAKEKLKK
;
A
#
# COMPACT_ATOMS: atom_id res chain seq x y z
N MET A 1 10.72 14.59 -46.17
CA MET A 1 9.75 14.44 -45.07
C MET A 1 10.06 13.12 -44.38
N LEU A 2 10.74 13.14 -43.23
CA LEU A 2 10.97 11.94 -42.42
C LEU A 2 9.73 11.73 -41.53
N LEU A 3 8.98 10.66 -41.78
CA LEU A 3 7.93 10.18 -40.90
C LEU A 3 8.59 9.41 -39.74
N GLY A 4 8.63 10.03 -38.57
CA GLY A 4 9.03 9.36 -37.32
C GLY A 4 7.92 8.40 -36.88
N SER A 5 8.10 7.11 -37.16
CA SER A 5 7.31 6.05 -36.54
C SER A 5 7.70 5.93 -35.07
N ASN A 6 7.00 6.66 -34.19
CA ASN A 6 7.09 6.47 -32.75
C ASN A 6 6.48 5.11 -32.38
N THR A 7 7.28 4.06 -32.48
CA THR A 7 6.99 2.79 -31.82
C THR A 7 7.26 2.98 -30.32
N THR A 8 6.31 3.56 -29.59
CA THR A 8 6.36 3.54 -28.13
C THR A 8 6.18 2.10 -27.69
N SER A 9 7.25 1.52 -27.14
CA SER A 9 7.24 0.15 -26.63
C SER A 9 6.10 -0.02 -25.61
N PRO A 10 5.34 -1.13 -25.65
CA PRO A 10 4.19 -1.35 -24.75
C PRO A 10 4.51 -1.13 -23.27
N GLY A 11 5.74 -1.45 -22.84
CA GLY A 11 6.21 -1.23 -21.48
C GLY A 11 6.31 0.23 -21.05
N VAL A 12 6.66 1.16 -21.96
CA VAL A 12 6.76 2.60 -21.63
C VAL A 12 5.38 3.20 -21.39
N ASN A 13 4.40 2.85 -22.23
CA ASN A 13 3.03 3.31 -22.07
C ASN A 13 2.40 2.80 -20.76
N HIS A 14 2.75 1.57 -20.35
CA HIS A 14 2.30 1.02 -19.08
C HIS A 14 2.90 1.78 -17.88
N VAL A 15 4.21 2.03 -17.86
CA VAL A 15 4.86 2.77 -16.75
C VAL A 15 4.27 4.17 -16.60
N LEU A 16 4.13 4.91 -17.71
CA LEU A 16 3.51 6.24 -17.72
C LEU A 16 2.06 6.21 -17.19
N ARG A 17 1.31 5.15 -17.49
CA ARG A 17 -0.05 4.96 -16.98
C ARG A 17 -0.06 4.69 -15.48
N THR A 18 0.83 3.84 -14.98
CA THR A 18 0.97 3.57 -13.54
C THR A 18 1.34 4.85 -12.76
N ASP A 19 2.29 5.64 -13.27
CA ASP A 19 2.69 6.90 -12.66
C ASP A 19 1.55 7.91 -12.64
N PHE A 20 0.77 7.97 -13.71
CA PHE A 20 -0.42 8.82 -13.77
C PHE A 20 -1.50 8.39 -12.77
N ILE A 21 -1.72 7.09 -12.57
CA ILE A 21 -2.64 6.57 -11.53
C ILE A 21 -2.18 7.01 -10.13
N VAL A 22 -0.88 6.89 -9.83
CA VAL A 22 -0.32 7.33 -8.55
C VAL A 22 -0.49 8.84 -8.36
N GLN A 23 -0.28 9.62 -9.43
CA GLN A 23 -0.53 11.06 -9.41
C GLN A 23 -1.99 11.39 -9.11
N LEU A 24 -2.94 10.68 -9.72
CA LEU A 24 -4.37 10.88 -9.45
C LEU A 24 -4.71 10.60 -7.98
N ILE A 25 -4.23 9.48 -7.43
CA ILE A 25 -4.48 9.13 -6.02
C ILE A 25 -3.87 10.16 -5.07
N SER A 26 -2.64 10.64 -5.32
CA SER A 26 -2.02 11.69 -4.50
C SER A 26 -2.77 13.04 -4.56
N GLN A 27 -3.52 13.29 -5.63
CA GLN A 27 -4.42 14.43 -5.77
C GLN A 27 -5.85 14.16 -5.25
N SER A 28 -6.08 13.03 -4.57
CA SER A 28 -7.41 12.59 -4.10
C SER A 28 -8.45 12.38 -5.23
N LYS A 29 -7.99 12.16 -6.48
CA LYS A 29 -8.83 11.88 -7.65
C LYS A 29 -9.08 10.38 -7.78
N TYR A 30 -9.74 9.80 -6.77
CA TYR A 30 -9.95 8.36 -6.66
C TYR A 30 -10.90 7.79 -7.72
N ALA A 31 -11.86 8.58 -8.22
CA ALA A 31 -12.81 8.12 -9.24
C ALA A 31 -12.11 7.83 -10.58
N GLU A 32 -11.27 8.75 -11.03
CA GLU A 32 -10.47 8.63 -12.25
C GLU A 32 -9.41 7.54 -12.11
N ALA A 33 -8.74 7.48 -10.96
CA ALA A 33 -7.77 6.42 -10.67
C ALA A 33 -8.43 5.03 -10.73
N TYR A 34 -9.61 4.88 -10.13
CA TYR A 34 -10.37 3.63 -10.14
C TYR A 34 -10.74 3.19 -11.56
N GLN A 35 -11.18 4.10 -12.42
CA GLN A 35 -11.48 3.78 -13.82
C GLN A 35 -10.27 3.21 -14.56
N LEU A 36 -9.08 3.78 -14.34
CA LEU A 36 -7.86 3.29 -14.97
C LEU A 36 -7.42 1.93 -14.40
N LEU A 37 -7.46 1.77 -13.08
CA LEU A 37 -7.09 0.54 -12.38
C LEU A 37 -7.94 -0.66 -12.79
N LYS A 38 -9.22 -0.46 -13.14
CA LYS A 38 -10.08 -1.54 -13.65
C LYS A 38 -9.63 -2.12 -15.00
N ALA A 39 -8.82 -1.38 -15.75
CA ALA A 39 -8.27 -1.81 -17.02
C ALA A 39 -6.82 -2.33 -16.90
N GLU A 40 -6.27 -2.37 -15.69
CA GLU A 40 -4.93 -2.92 -15.42
C GLU A 40 -5.00 -4.45 -15.23
N PRO A 41 -3.87 -5.16 -15.45
CA PRO A 41 -3.79 -6.60 -15.20
C PRO A 41 -4.14 -6.99 -13.76
N THR A 42 -4.95 -8.03 -13.61
CA THR A 42 -5.47 -8.49 -12.30
C THR A 42 -4.52 -9.39 -11.53
N ASP A 43 -3.30 -9.61 -12.02
CA ASP A 43 -2.24 -10.41 -11.41
C ASP A 43 -1.17 -9.54 -10.73
N LYS A 44 -1.36 -8.22 -10.71
CA LYS A 44 -0.39 -7.28 -10.16
C LYS A 44 -0.70 -6.88 -8.72
N PRO A 45 0.26 -7.02 -7.77
CA PRO A 45 0.08 -6.58 -6.38
C PRO A 45 -0.25 -5.09 -6.27
N THR A 46 0.42 -4.27 -7.06
CA THR A 46 0.29 -2.80 -7.06
C THR A 46 -1.09 -2.35 -7.51
N THR A 47 -1.67 -3.03 -8.51
CA THR A 47 -3.03 -2.76 -8.98
C THR A 47 -4.04 -3.07 -7.87
N HIS A 48 -3.92 -4.22 -7.21
CA HIS A 48 -4.81 -4.56 -6.09
C HIS A 48 -4.63 -3.62 -4.90
N TYR A 49 -3.40 -3.24 -4.56
CA TYR A 49 -3.13 -2.27 -3.49
C TYR A 49 -3.79 -0.90 -3.79
N ASN A 50 -3.60 -0.39 -5.00
CA ASN A 50 -4.15 0.91 -5.40
C ASN A 50 -5.68 0.87 -5.53
N LEU A 51 -6.27 -0.27 -5.92
CA LEU A 51 -7.72 -0.49 -5.84
C LEU A 51 -8.21 -0.49 -4.39
N ALA A 52 -7.50 -1.14 -3.47
CA ALA A 52 -7.85 -1.13 -2.06
C ALA A 52 -7.88 0.28 -1.47
N LEU A 53 -6.94 1.16 -1.86
CA LEU A 53 -6.98 2.58 -1.48
C LEU A 53 -8.25 3.29 -1.97
N CYS A 54 -8.72 2.98 -3.18
CA CYS A 54 -9.97 3.55 -3.70
C CYS A 54 -11.18 3.09 -2.85
N PHE A 55 -11.26 1.80 -2.53
CA PHE A 55 -12.33 1.27 -1.68
C PHE A 55 -12.27 1.83 -0.26
N TYR A 56 -11.07 1.90 0.32
CA TYR A 56 -10.82 2.49 1.63
C TYR A 56 -11.28 3.96 1.69
N TRP A 57 -10.96 4.75 0.66
CA TRP A 57 -11.37 6.15 0.57
C TRP A 57 -12.89 6.32 0.54
N THR A 58 -13.61 5.40 -0.10
CA THR A 58 -15.08 5.39 -0.12
C THR A 58 -15.74 4.82 1.14
N GLY A 59 -14.94 4.39 2.13
CA GLY A 59 -15.43 3.74 3.35
C GLY A 59 -15.87 2.28 3.15
N ASN A 60 -15.59 1.69 1.98
CA ASN A 60 -15.92 0.31 1.70
C ASN A 60 -14.80 -0.64 2.17
N TYR A 61 -14.71 -0.80 3.49
CA TYR A 61 -13.59 -1.47 4.15
C TYR A 61 -13.51 -2.97 3.87
N ARG A 62 -14.65 -3.66 3.69
CA ARG A 62 -14.65 -5.10 3.39
C ARG A 62 -14.05 -5.37 2.02
N GLU A 63 -14.41 -4.56 1.03
CA GLU A 63 -13.88 -4.67 -0.32
C GLU A 63 -12.40 -4.28 -0.34
N ALA A 64 -12.01 -3.24 0.40
CA ALA A 64 -10.60 -2.89 0.58
C ALA A 64 -9.78 -4.07 1.10
N LEU A 65 -10.29 -4.80 2.11
CA LEU A 65 -9.64 -6.00 2.65
C LEU A 65 -9.48 -7.11 1.61
N ILE A 66 -10.51 -7.38 0.79
CA ILE A 66 -10.43 -8.37 -0.30
C ILE A 66 -9.31 -8.04 -1.28
N TYR A 67 -9.18 -6.76 -1.67
CA TYR A 67 -8.11 -6.34 -2.57
C TYR A 67 -6.74 -6.34 -1.88
N LEU A 68 -6.66 -6.07 -0.57
CA LEU A 68 -5.42 -6.19 0.19
C LEU A 68 -4.96 -7.64 0.32
N ASP A 69 -5.88 -8.60 0.45
CA ASP A 69 -5.58 -10.03 0.43
C ASP A 69 -5.01 -10.45 -0.92
N LYS A 70 -5.60 -9.99 -2.02
CA LYS A 70 -5.07 -10.22 -3.37
C LYS A 70 -3.69 -9.60 -3.55
N ALA A 71 -3.51 -8.35 -3.12
CA ALA A 71 -2.22 -7.68 -3.20
C ALA A 71 -1.14 -8.50 -2.47
N GLN A 72 -1.45 -8.98 -1.27
CA GLN A 72 -0.54 -9.81 -0.47
C GLN A 72 -0.26 -11.17 -1.13
N MET A 73 -1.26 -11.81 -1.73
CA MET A 73 -1.13 -13.10 -2.41
C MET A 73 -0.15 -13.05 -3.60
N PHE A 74 -0.15 -11.94 -4.33
CA PHE A 74 0.73 -11.76 -5.50
C PHE A 74 2.10 -11.14 -5.14
N LEU A 75 2.36 -10.80 -3.88
CA LEU A 75 3.68 -10.28 -3.50
C LEU A 75 4.76 -11.33 -3.82
N PRO A 76 5.90 -10.91 -4.39
CA PRO A 76 6.99 -11.84 -4.65
C PRO A 76 7.44 -12.49 -3.34
N ALA A 77 7.34 -13.82 -3.27
CA ALA A 77 7.68 -14.60 -2.09
C ALA A 77 9.20 -14.65 -1.92
N GLY A 78 9.70 -13.96 -0.90
CA GLY A 78 11.12 -13.93 -0.59
C GLY A 78 11.95 -13.15 -1.61
N THR A 79 13.14 -12.74 -1.17
CA THR A 79 14.12 -11.95 -1.92
C THR A 79 13.69 -10.48 -2.08
N ILE A 80 14.36 -9.49 -1.50
CA ILE A 80 15.75 -9.36 -1.08
C ILE A 80 15.67 -8.47 0.18
N ARG A 81 16.24 -8.89 1.32
CA ARG A 81 16.76 -7.89 2.28
C ARG A 81 17.74 -7.09 1.45
N SER A 82 17.30 -5.98 0.88
CA SER A 82 18.20 -5.12 0.14
C SER A 82 19.34 -4.87 1.10
N LYS A 83 20.56 -5.09 0.63
CA LYS A 83 21.77 -4.79 1.40
C LYS A 83 21.91 -3.26 1.44
N GLN A 84 20.84 -2.59 1.87
CA GLN A 84 20.76 -1.16 2.06
C GLN A 84 21.70 -0.84 3.19
N LEU A 85 22.44 0.23 2.99
CA LEU A 85 23.35 0.76 3.99
C LEU A 85 22.44 1.32 5.10
N ILE A 86 22.20 0.50 6.12
CA ILE A 86 21.42 0.90 7.30
C ILE A 86 22.40 1.60 8.23
N ASP A 87 22.75 2.83 7.89
CA ASP A 87 23.42 3.71 8.83
C ASP A 87 22.38 4.33 9.79
N GLU A 88 22.90 4.99 10.82
CA GLU A 88 22.07 5.66 11.82
C GLU A 88 21.19 6.75 11.21
N PHE A 89 21.67 7.44 10.17
CA PHE A 89 20.92 8.50 9.51
C PHE A 89 19.70 7.93 8.77
N TYR A 90 19.88 6.85 8.02
CA TYR A 90 18.79 6.13 7.37
C TYR A 90 17.77 5.62 8.40
N LYS A 91 18.22 5.07 9.52
CA LYS A 91 17.33 4.64 10.60
C LYS A 91 16.50 5.82 11.14
N ASN A 92 17.13 6.95 11.41
CA ASN A 92 16.42 8.15 11.89
C ASN A 92 15.42 8.70 10.85
N LEU A 93 15.76 8.67 9.56
CA LEU A 93 14.82 9.00 8.48
C LEU A 93 13.64 8.04 8.47
N ARG A 94 13.90 6.74 8.63
CA ARG A 94 12.86 5.71 8.66
C ARG A 94 11.93 5.88 9.85
N ASP A 95 12.46 6.13 11.03
CA ASP A 95 11.68 6.34 12.25
C ASP A 95 10.74 7.55 12.11
N LYS A 96 11.20 8.63 11.45
CA LYS A 96 10.37 9.78 11.08
C LYS A 96 9.28 9.40 10.07
N GLN A 97 9.60 8.62 9.04
CA GLN A 97 8.63 8.15 8.06
C GLN A 97 7.56 7.25 8.68
N ASN A 98 7.90 6.42 9.67
CA ASN A 98 6.95 5.56 10.36
C ASN A 98 5.85 6.34 11.11
N GLN A 99 6.05 7.64 11.34
CA GLN A 99 5.05 8.54 11.93
C GLN A 99 4.06 9.13 10.91
N LEU A 100 4.28 8.90 9.60
CA LEU A 100 3.42 9.38 8.52
C LEU A 100 2.33 8.36 8.17
N ASN A 101 1.33 8.81 7.42
CA ASN A 101 0.27 7.96 6.86
C ASN A 101 0.61 7.54 5.41
N ASP A 102 1.88 7.25 5.14
CA ASP A 102 2.40 6.81 3.84
C ASP A 102 1.75 5.52 3.32
N HIS A 103 1.26 4.64 4.20
CA HIS A 103 0.44 3.48 3.80
C HIS A 103 -0.87 3.85 3.09
N GLN A 104 -1.33 5.12 3.14
CA GLN A 104 -2.50 5.61 2.39
C GLN A 104 -2.13 6.20 1.02
N THR A 105 -0.87 6.04 0.59
CA THR A 105 -0.39 6.50 -0.72
C THR A 105 -0.29 5.34 -1.72
N ALA A 106 -0.51 5.64 -2.99
CA ALA A 106 -0.43 4.65 -4.06
C ALA A 106 1.02 4.25 -4.36
N ILE A 107 1.19 3.03 -4.86
CA ILE A 107 2.50 2.43 -5.14
C ILE A 107 2.66 2.08 -6.63
N THR A 108 3.92 2.03 -7.07
CA THR A 108 4.30 1.58 -8.42
C THR A 108 5.02 0.23 -8.36
N ASP A 109 5.11 -0.46 -9.51
CA ASP A 109 5.87 -1.70 -9.64
C ASP A 109 7.35 -1.47 -9.27
N GLN A 110 7.90 -0.32 -9.64
CA GLN A 110 9.27 0.07 -9.27
C GLN A 110 9.47 0.19 -7.76
N TYR A 111 8.51 0.80 -7.05
CA TYR A 111 8.58 0.92 -5.60
C TYR A 111 8.49 -0.46 -4.93
N LEU A 112 7.58 -1.31 -5.38
CA LEU A 112 7.45 -2.69 -4.91
C LEU A 112 8.75 -3.49 -5.08
N HIS A 113 9.39 -3.39 -6.25
CA HIS A 113 10.66 -4.08 -6.49
C HIS A 113 11.81 -3.56 -5.62
N ALA A 114 11.87 -2.26 -5.36
CA ALA A 114 12.93 -1.66 -4.56
C ALA A 114 12.73 -1.85 -3.05
N PHE A 115 11.48 -1.85 -2.58
CA PHE A 115 11.13 -1.87 -1.15
C PHE A 115 9.95 -2.82 -0.86
N PRO A 116 10.09 -4.14 -1.11
CA PRO A 116 8.99 -5.09 -0.94
C PRO A 116 8.51 -5.19 0.52
N GLU A 117 9.42 -5.09 1.49
CA GLU A 117 9.06 -5.09 2.93
C GLU A 117 8.16 -3.89 3.30
N MET A 118 8.36 -2.75 2.66
CA MET A 118 7.55 -1.55 2.89
C MET A 118 6.15 -1.69 2.35
N VAL A 119 6.00 -2.33 1.19
CA VAL A 119 4.68 -2.62 0.63
C VAL A 119 3.95 -3.64 1.49
N ALA A 120 4.64 -4.67 1.97
CA ALA A 120 4.05 -5.65 2.90
C ALA A 120 3.57 -4.98 4.20
N ASP A 121 4.37 -4.09 4.78
CA ASP A 121 3.97 -3.29 5.94
C ASP A 121 2.78 -2.39 5.61
N GLY A 122 2.79 -1.72 4.45
CA GLY A 122 1.70 -0.88 3.98
C GLY A 122 0.36 -1.63 3.89
N ILE A 123 0.39 -2.88 3.40
CA ILE A 123 -0.79 -3.75 3.36
C ILE A 123 -1.31 -4.01 4.77
N ILE A 124 -0.45 -4.42 5.70
CA ILE A 124 -0.84 -4.72 7.08
C ILE A 124 -1.40 -3.46 7.76
N ARG A 125 -0.77 -2.30 7.52
CA ARG A 125 -1.22 -1.00 8.05
C ARG A 125 -2.60 -0.62 7.54
N LEU A 126 -2.85 -0.74 6.23
CA LEU A 126 -4.16 -0.42 5.67
C LEU A 126 -5.24 -1.44 6.09
N LYS A 127 -4.90 -2.72 6.20
CA LYS A 127 -5.80 -3.74 6.78
C LYS A 127 -6.18 -3.40 8.22
N THR A 128 -5.20 -2.97 9.02
CA THR A 128 -5.41 -2.56 10.42
C THR A 128 -6.40 -1.41 10.49
N ASP A 129 -6.23 -0.37 9.65
CA ASP A 129 -7.17 0.75 9.57
C ASP A 129 -8.58 0.28 9.19
N CYS A 130 -8.70 -0.62 8.19
CA CYS A 130 -9.99 -1.19 7.79
C CYS A 130 -10.69 -1.93 8.95
N TRP A 131 -9.97 -2.81 9.66
CA TRP A 131 -10.54 -3.55 10.79
C TRP A 131 -10.93 -2.65 11.95
N LEU A 132 -10.18 -1.57 12.18
CA LEU A 132 -10.50 -0.58 13.20
C LEU A 132 -11.82 0.14 12.87
N GLN A 133 -12.03 0.51 11.61
CA GLN A 133 -13.29 1.13 11.16
C GLN A 133 -14.48 0.15 11.25
N LEU A 134 -14.25 -1.13 10.99
CA LEU A 134 -15.24 -2.20 11.18
C LEU A 134 -15.48 -2.57 12.64
N LYS A 135 -14.70 -2.01 13.59
CA LYS A 135 -14.75 -2.30 15.04
C LYS A 135 -14.44 -3.75 15.39
N GLU A 136 -13.72 -4.47 14.52
CA GLU A 136 -13.29 -5.84 14.74
C GLU A 136 -11.99 -5.87 15.55
N PHE A 137 -12.06 -5.45 16.81
CA PHE A 137 -10.87 -5.15 17.63
C PHE A 137 -9.97 -6.37 17.89
N ALA A 138 -10.52 -7.58 17.93
CA ALA A 138 -9.71 -8.80 18.06
C ALA A 138 -8.82 -8.99 16.81
N ILE A 139 -9.39 -8.78 15.63
CA ILE A 139 -8.68 -8.91 14.34
C ILE A 139 -7.67 -7.79 14.18
N VAL A 140 -7.95 -6.58 14.68
CA VAL A 140 -6.97 -5.48 14.75
C VAL A 140 -5.72 -5.92 15.50
N VAL A 141 -5.87 -6.54 16.68
CA VAL A 141 -4.73 -7.02 17.47
C VAL A 141 -3.95 -8.09 16.71
N GLU A 142 -4.63 -9.08 16.14
CA GLU A 142 -3.99 -10.15 15.37
C GLU A 142 -3.23 -9.61 14.15
N THR A 143 -3.85 -8.71 13.39
CA THR A 143 -3.28 -8.14 12.15
C THR A 143 -2.08 -7.25 12.45
N ALA A 144 -2.15 -6.42 13.48
CA ALA A 144 -1.17 -5.36 13.73
C ALA A 144 0.03 -5.82 14.59
N THR A 145 -0.14 -6.85 15.43
CA THR A 145 0.91 -7.35 16.34
C THR A 145 2.21 -7.74 15.63
N PRO A 146 2.19 -8.44 14.48
CA PRO A 146 3.42 -8.85 13.78
C PRO A 146 4.37 -7.71 13.42
N ILE A 147 3.87 -6.48 13.25
CA ILE A 147 4.69 -5.31 12.88
C ILE A 147 4.77 -4.25 13.98
N ALA A 148 4.26 -4.53 15.19
CA ALA A 148 4.23 -3.56 16.29
C ALA A 148 5.63 -3.05 16.68
N TYR A 149 6.66 -3.91 16.55
CA TYR A 149 8.05 -3.56 16.86
C TYR A 149 8.63 -2.47 15.94
N LYS A 150 7.99 -2.21 14.79
CA LYS A 150 8.40 -1.17 13.82
C LYS A 150 7.91 0.23 14.19
N GLN A 151 7.07 0.36 15.23
CA GLN A 151 6.63 1.64 15.80
C GLN A 151 5.94 2.58 14.80
N TYR A 152 5.18 2.02 13.85
CA TYR A 152 4.27 2.82 13.03
C TYR A 152 3.22 3.51 13.90
N ARG A 153 2.97 4.80 13.67
CA ARG A 153 2.00 5.57 14.46
C ARG A 153 0.61 4.93 14.44
N ASN A 154 0.06 4.66 13.24
CA ASN A 154 -1.29 4.11 13.10
C ASN A 154 -1.42 2.72 13.76
N ILE A 155 -0.38 1.88 13.71
CA ILE A 155 -0.35 0.58 14.36
C ILE A 155 -0.37 0.71 15.88
N THR A 156 0.44 1.62 16.43
CA THR A 156 0.53 1.85 17.88
C THR A 156 -0.81 2.37 18.42
N GLU A 157 -1.41 3.33 17.71
CA GLU A 157 -2.72 3.89 18.05
C GLU A 157 -3.85 2.85 17.92
N ALA A 158 -3.86 2.05 16.85
CA ALA A 158 -4.86 1.01 16.63
C ALA A 158 -4.78 -0.09 17.69
N LEU A 159 -3.58 -0.55 18.05
CA LEU A 159 -3.38 -1.56 19.10
C LEU A 159 -3.81 -1.04 20.47
N THR A 160 -3.53 0.22 20.78
CA THR A 160 -3.95 0.85 22.04
C THR A 160 -5.47 0.89 22.11
N THR A 161 -6.11 1.42 21.06
CA THR A 161 -7.57 1.52 20.94
C THR A 161 -8.24 0.15 21.05
N ALA A 162 -7.76 -0.84 20.31
CA ALA A 162 -8.34 -2.19 20.31
C ALA A 162 -8.23 -2.86 21.69
N LYS A 163 -7.07 -2.76 22.34
CA LYS A 163 -6.87 -3.33 23.69
C LYS A 163 -7.75 -2.67 24.75
N GLU A 164 -7.99 -1.37 24.65
CA GLU A 164 -8.91 -0.67 25.55
C GLU A 164 -10.37 -1.11 25.34
N LYS A 165 -10.78 -1.31 24.09
CA LYS A 165 -12.14 -1.74 23.75
C LYS A 165 -12.43 -3.18 24.13
N LEU A 166 -11.43 -4.08 24.05
CA LEU A 166 -11.56 -5.48 24.45
C LEU A 166 -11.60 -5.69 25.97
N LYS A 167 -11.15 -4.71 26.76
CA LYS A 167 -11.20 -4.76 28.23
C LYS A 167 -12.54 -4.29 28.81
N LYS A 168 -13.39 -3.67 28.00
CA LYS A 168 -14.72 -3.17 28.38
C LYS A 168 -15.79 -4.18 28.00
#